data_AF-D6PRS9-F1
#
_entry.id   AF-D6PRS9-F1
#
_cell.length_a   1.000
_cell.length_b   1.000
_cell.length_c   1.000
_cell.angle_alpha   90.00
_cell.angle_beta   90.00
_cell.angle_gamma   90.00
#
_symmetry.space_group_name_H-M   'P 1'
#
loop_
_entity.id
_entity.type
_entity.pdbx_description
1 polymer ?
#
loop_
_entity_poly.entity_id
_entity_poly.type
_entity_poly.pdbx_seq_one_letter_code
_entity_poly.pdbx_strand_id
1 'polypeptide(L)'
;KKVDNERLLSQKRFTLRQCVDKLKDMENANNKLLKALYNTGAEKIFDAYEWVQQNRHEFKKEVYGPVLVEVNVPNRENACYLEGHVPYYVWKSFITQDSEDRDLLVRNLKRFDVPVLNYVGVGGNQKASFHISDQMYSLGIHARLDQIFDAPDAIKEVLTSQFGLDDSYIGSKITDQRAEEVSKLGIKD
;
A
#
# COMPACT_ATOMS: atom_id res chain seq x y z
N LYS A 1 -33.42 19.02 -27.43
CA LYS A 1 -32.75 20.04 -26.55
C LYS A 1 -33.21 19.98 -25.09
N LYS A 2 -34.50 20.19 -24.76
CA LYS A 2 -34.96 20.18 -23.35
C LYS A 2 -34.94 18.78 -22.70
N VAL A 3 -35.44 17.77 -23.42
CA VAL A 3 -35.43 16.35 -23.00
C VAL A 3 -34.02 15.80 -22.84
N ASP A 4 -33.09 16.19 -23.73
CA ASP A 4 -31.67 15.79 -23.64
C ASP A 4 -30.99 16.38 -22.40
N ASN A 5 -31.33 17.62 -22.03
CA ASN A 5 -30.85 18.27 -20.81
C ASN A 5 -31.41 17.61 -19.55
N GLU A 6 -32.69 17.23 -19.55
CA GLU A 6 -33.30 16.53 -18.41
C GLU A 6 -32.70 15.13 -18.21
N ARG A 7 -32.40 14.40 -19.30
CA ARG A 7 -31.70 13.11 -19.25
C ARG A 7 -30.25 13.24 -18.78
N LEU A 8 -29.55 14.30 -19.20
CA LEU A 8 -28.20 14.59 -18.73
C LEU A 8 -28.18 14.97 -17.24
N LEU A 9 -29.16 15.76 -16.79
CA LEU A 9 -29.32 16.13 -15.38
C LEU A 9 -29.63 14.93 -14.50
N SER A 10 -30.47 14.00 -14.96
CA SER A 10 -30.78 12.78 -14.19
C SER A 10 -29.56 11.86 -14.08
N GLN A 11 -28.79 11.70 -15.17
CA GLN A 11 -27.52 10.97 -15.16
C GLN A 11 -26.51 11.58 -14.19
N LYS A 12 -26.30 12.91 -14.24
CA LYS A 12 -25.38 13.59 -13.32
C LYS A 12 -25.77 13.42 -11.86
N ARG A 13 -27.07 13.50 -11.52
CA ARG A 13 -27.55 13.26 -10.16
C ARG A 13 -27.30 11.83 -9.70
N PHE A 14 -27.50 10.85 -10.59
CA PHE A 14 -27.23 9.45 -10.29
C PHE A 14 -25.73 9.20 -10.04
N THR A 15 -24.85 9.70 -10.90
CA THR A 15 -23.40 9.61 -10.71
C THR A 15 -22.93 10.31 -9.44
N LEU A 16 -23.49 11.48 -9.13
CA LEU A 16 -23.17 12.21 -7.89
C LEU A 16 -23.54 11.38 -6.65
N ARG A 17 -24.74 10.78 -6.65
CA ARG A 17 -25.17 9.89 -5.56
C ARG A 17 -24.23 8.70 -5.40
N GLN A 18 -23.89 8.03 -6.50
CA GLN A 18 -22.93 6.92 -6.48
C GLN A 18 -21.55 7.33 -5.96
N CYS A 19 -21.07 8.53 -6.28
CA CYS A 19 -19.81 9.04 -5.71
C CYS A 19 -19.93 9.27 -4.20
N VAL A 20 -21.02 9.88 -3.73
CA VAL A 20 -21.25 10.12 -2.31
C VAL A 20 -21.32 8.82 -1.52
N ASP A 21 -22.03 7.81 -2.04
CA ASP A 21 -22.14 6.51 -1.39
C ASP A 21 -20.76 5.81 -1.31
N LYS A 22 -19.99 5.83 -2.42
CA LYS A 22 -18.61 5.32 -2.43
C LYS A 22 -17.70 6.03 -1.42
N LEU A 23 -17.79 7.34 -1.30
CA LEU A 23 -16.98 8.11 -0.34
C LEU A 23 -17.28 7.69 1.10
N LYS A 24 -18.56 7.50 1.45
CA LYS A 24 -18.97 7.03 2.78
C LYS A 24 -18.46 5.61 3.07
N ASP A 25 -18.54 4.73 2.07
CA ASP A 25 -18.05 3.35 2.22
C ASP A 25 -16.52 3.32 2.41
N MET A 26 -15.79 4.16 1.68
CA MET A 26 -14.35 4.32 1.85
C MET A 26 -13.99 4.86 3.23
N GLU A 27 -14.69 5.91 3.69
CA GLU A 27 -14.49 6.48 5.03
C GLU A 27 -14.73 5.42 6.11
N ASN A 28 -15.78 4.61 5.97
CA ASN A 28 -16.06 3.49 6.86
C ASN A 28 -14.96 2.42 6.84
N ALA A 29 -14.42 2.09 5.68
CA ALA A 29 -13.32 1.12 5.54
C ALA A 29 -12.04 1.66 6.20
N ASN A 30 -11.67 2.90 5.90
CA ASN A 30 -10.50 3.57 6.48
C ASN A 30 -10.61 3.63 8.01
N ASN A 31 -11.79 3.96 8.54
CA ASN A 31 -12.02 3.98 9.99
C ASN A 31 -11.82 2.61 10.66
N LYS A 32 -12.17 1.50 9.98
CA LYS A 32 -11.89 0.16 10.49
C LYS A 32 -10.39 -0.14 10.53
N LEU A 33 -9.64 0.26 9.50
CA LEU A 33 -8.20 0.06 9.41
C LEU A 33 -7.44 0.93 10.44
N LEU A 34 -7.83 2.19 10.59
CA LEU A 34 -7.29 3.07 11.63
C LEU A 34 -7.59 2.53 13.04
N LYS A 35 -8.79 1.98 13.26
CA LYS A 35 -9.13 1.34 14.52
C LYS A 35 -8.29 0.08 14.78
N ALA A 36 -7.95 -0.67 13.74
CA ALA A 36 -7.03 -1.80 13.87
C ALA A 36 -5.64 -1.33 14.33
N LEU A 37 -5.06 -0.30 13.69
CA LEU A 37 -3.78 0.29 14.08
C LEU A 37 -3.79 0.82 15.52
N TYR A 38 -4.89 1.47 15.92
CA TYR A 38 -5.09 1.92 17.29
C TYR A 38 -5.04 0.75 18.28
N ASN A 39 -5.80 -0.32 18.02
CA ASN A 39 -5.86 -1.50 18.88
C ASN A 39 -4.53 -2.26 18.97
N THR A 40 -3.66 -2.14 17.97
CA THR A 40 -2.34 -2.76 17.94
C THR A 40 -1.22 -1.85 18.47
N GLY A 41 -1.57 -0.72 19.11
CA GLY A 41 -0.63 0.12 19.87
C GLY A 41 -0.26 1.45 19.22
N ALA A 42 -0.87 1.84 18.11
CA ALA A 42 -0.70 3.18 17.54
C ALA A 42 -1.77 4.15 18.10
N GLU A 43 -1.71 4.44 19.41
CA GLU A 43 -2.77 5.15 20.15
C GLU A 43 -3.19 6.50 19.53
N LYS A 44 -2.27 7.18 18.84
CA LYS A 44 -2.48 8.49 18.22
C LYS A 44 -2.61 8.44 16.69
N ILE A 45 -2.89 7.28 16.06
CA ILE A 45 -3.07 7.25 14.59
C ILE A 45 -4.18 8.17 14.11
N PHE A 46 -5.30 8.24 14.83
CA PHE A 46 -6.44 9.05 14.40
C PHE A 46 -6.05 10.53 14.35
N ASP A 47 -5.39 11.03 15.40
CA ASP A 47 -4.89 12.40 15.46
C ASP A 47 -3.84 12.67 14.37
N ALA A 48 -2.94 11.72 14.13
CA ALA A 48 -1.93 11.84 13.08
C ALA A 48 -2.57 11.89 11.68
N TYR A 49 -3.50 10.99 11.40
CA TYR A 49 -4.19 10.92 10.12
C TYR A 49 -5.02 12.18 9.87
N GLU A 50 -5.79 12.64 10.86
CA GLU A 50 -6.56 13.86 10.77
C GLU A 50 -5.66 15.07 10.53
N TRP A 51 -4.53 15.18 11.26
CA TRP A 51 -3.57 16.25 11.05
C TRP A 51 -3.04 16.25 9.61
N VAL A 52 -2.65 15.10 9.07
CA VAL A 52 -2.21 15.01 7.67
C VAL A 52 -3.31 15.44 6.70
N GLN A 53 -4.55 14.99 6.91
CA GLN A 53 -5.68 15.39 6.04
C GLN A 53 -5.93 16.90 6.07
N GLN A 54 -5.88 17.53 7.25
CA GLN A 54 -6.11 18.97 7.41
C GLN A 54 -4.99 19.82 6.81
N ASN A 55 -3.74 19.33 6.86
CA ASN A 55 -2.56 20.06 6.40
C ASN A 55 -2.13 19.66 4.98
N ARG A 56 -2.95 18.91 4.23
CA ARG A 56 -2.64 18.48 2.85
C ARG A 56 -2.25 19.63 1.92
N HIS A 57 -2.83 20.80 2.14
CA HIS A 57 -2.58 22.00 1.35
C HIS A 57 -1.20 22.64 1.59
N GLU A 58 -0.50 22.25 2.66
CA GLU A 58 0.86 22.71 2.96
C GLU A 58 1.93 21.86 2.25
N PHE A 59 1.58 20.67 1.78
CA PHE A 59 2.52 19.74 1.15
C PHE A 59 2.72 20.07 -0.34
N LYS A 60 3.96 19.92 -0.80
CA LYS A 60 4.33 20.11 -2.21
C LYS A 60 3.90 18.95 -3.08
N LYS A 61 3.92 17.74 -2.52
CA LYS A 61 3.49 16.50 -3.17
C LYS A 61 2.51 15.73 -2.30
N GLU A 62 1.87 14.75 -2.93
CA GLU A 62 0.97 13.84 -2.24
C GLU A 62 1.70 13.08 -1.14
N VAL A 63 1.14 13.14 0.07
CA VAL A 63 1.56 12.36 1.24
C VAL A 63 0.57 11.21 1.41
N TYR A 64 1.10 9.98 1.45
CA TYR A 64 0.29 8.77 1.59
C TYR A 64 0.29 8.28 3.03
N GLY A 65 -0.83 7.74 3.49
CA GLY A 65 -0.86 6.89 4.67
C GLY A 65 -1.95 7.20 5.71
N PRO A 66 -1.99 6.40 6.80
CA PRO A 66 -1.07 5.32 7.14
C PRO A 66 -1.00 4.22 6.08
N VAL A 67 0.16 3.59 5.86
CA VAL A 67 0.35 2.59 4.79
C VAL A 67 -0.75 1.53 4.77
N LEU A 68 -1.23 1.08 5.93
CA LEU A 68 -2.32 0.08 6.01
C LEU A 68 -3.61 0.52 5.28
N VAL A 69 -3.91 1.82 5.27
CA VAL A 69 -5.12 2.38 4.63
C VAL A 69 -4.99 2.42 3.11
N GLU A 70 -3.75 2.46 2.60
CA GLU A 70 -3.44 2.64 1.19
C GLU A 70 -3.14 1.32 0.45
N VAL A 71 -3.01 0.21 1.18
CA VAL A 71 -2.69 -1.12 0.65
C VAL A 71 -3.94 -1.99 0.62
N ASN A 72 -4.24 -2.57 -0.54
CA ASN A 72 -5.30 -3.54 -0.73
C ASN A 72 -4.73 -4.90 -1.15
N VAL A 73 -5.07 -5.96 -0.40
CA VAL A 73 -4.66 -7.34 -0.70
C VAL A 73 -5.91 -8.18 -0.99
N PRO A 74 -6.16 -8.62 -2.23
CA PRO A 74 -7.38 -9.34 -2.58
C PRO A 74 -7.55 -10.70 -1.87
N ASN A 75 -6.45 -11.37 -1.56
CA ASN A 75 -6.45 -12.69 -0.93
C ASN A 75 -5.92 -12.61 0.51
N ARG A 76 -6.67 -13.16 1.46
CA ARG A 76 -6.31 -13.20 2.88
C ARG A 76 -5.03 -13.99 3.16
N GLU A 77 -4.79 -15.09 2.45
CA GLU A 77 -3.57 -15.87 2.59
C GLU A 77 -2.34 -15.04 2.18
N ASN A 78 -2.45 -14.34 1.06
CA ASN A 78 -1.43 -13.39 0.60
C ASN A 78 -1.20 -12.27 1.61
N ALA A 79 -2.27 -11.78 2.25
CA ALA A 79 -2.16 -10.75 3.27
C ALA A 79 -1.32 -11.21 4.47
N CYS A 80 -1.46 -12.47 4.90
CA CYS A 80 -0.64 -13.04 5.98
C CYS A 80 0.85 -13.07 5.60
N TYR A 81 1.20 -13.42 4.36
CA TYR A 81 2.59 -13.42 3.90
C TYR A 81 3.17 -12.00 3.87
N LEU A 82 2.41 -11.03 3.35
CA LEU A 82 2.84 -9.63 3.32
C LEU A 82 2.99 -9.03 4.73
N GLU A 83 2.05 -9.32 5.63
CA GLU A 83 2.07 -8.87 7.03
C GLU A 83 3.25 -9.47 7.81
N GLY A 84 3.58 -10.74 7.58
CA GLY A 84 4.73 -11.40 8.21
C GLY A 84 6.08 -10.89 7.71
N HIS A 85 6.14 -10.40 6.47
CA HIS A 85 7.36 -9.91 5.84
C HIS A 85 7.66 -8.45 6.19
N VAL A 86 6.63 -7.59 6.18
CA VAL A 86 6.79 -6.15 6.39
C VAL A 86 6.71 -5.81 7.89
N PRO A 87 7.74 -5.13 8.46
CA PRO A 87 7.73 -4.77 9.88
C PRO A 87 6.52 -3.93 10.29
N TYR A 88 5.98 -4.20 11.49
CA TYR A 88 4.75 -3.57 11.96
C TYR A 88 4.73 -2.03 11.89
N TYR A 89 5.86 -1.37 12.18
CA TYR A 89 5.93 0.09 12.18
C TYR A 89 5.59 0.71 10.81
N VAL A 90 5.83 -0.03 9.72
CA VAL A 90 5.55 0.41 8.35
C VAL A 90 4.05 0.63 8.15
N TRP A 91 3.22 -0.27 8.68
CA TRP A 91 1.76 -0.17 8.55
C TRP A 91 1.17 1.10 9.17
N LYS A 92 1.79 1.61 10.26
CA LYS A 92 1.42 2.89 10.89
C LYS A 92 2.15 4.11 10.32
N SER A 93 3.04 3.93 9.33
CA SER A 93 3.86 5.01 8.78
C SER A 93 3.13 5.83 7.71
N PHE A 94 3.61 7.05 7.50
CA PHE A 94 3.24 7.91 6.37
C PHE A 94 4.40 7.95 5.36
N ILE A 95 4.10 8.10 4.08
CA ILE A 95 5.10 8.15 3.00
C ILE A 95 5.10 9.54 2.35
N THR A 96 6.28 10.15 2.27
CA THR A 96 6.53 11.44 1.61
C THR A 96 7.34 11.28 0.34
N GLN A 97 7.02 12.08 -0.68
CA GLN A 97 7.69 12.08 -1.99
C GLN A 97 8.64 13.27 -2.22
N ASP A 98 8.76 14.14 -1.22
CA ASP A 98 9.59 15.34 -1.23
C ASP A 98 10.31 15.47 0.11
N SER A 99 11.55 15.96 0.08
CA SER A 99 12.38 16.09 1.29
C SER A 99 11.91 17.20 2.22
N GLU A 100 11.29 18.26 1.72
CA GLU A 100 10.76 19.34 2.55
C GLU A 100 9.44 18.90 3.20
N ASP A 101 8.58 18.19 2.45
CA ASP A 101 7.37 17.57 3.02
C ASP A 101 7.73 16.56 4.11
N ARG A 102 8.79 15.76 3.90
CA ARG A 102 9.35 14.88 4.93
C ARG A 102 9.70 15.65 6.19
N ASP A 103 10.49 16.71 6.07
CA ASP A 103 10.97 17.46 7.22
C ASP A 103 9.80 18.11 7.99
N LEU A 104 8.78 18.59 7.28
CA LEU A 104 7.55 19.09 7.88
C LEU A 104 6.78 17.98 8.61
N LEU A 105 6.61 16.81 7.99
CA LEU A 105 5.91 15.67 8.59
C LEU A 105 6.66 15.15 9.82
N VAL A 106 7.97 14.92 9.74
CA VAL A 106 8.77 14.40 10.86
C VAL A 106 8.67 15.32 12.07
N ARG A 107 8.68 16.65 11.87
CA ARG A 107 8.54 17.62 12.97
C ARG A 107 7.15 17.55 13.61
N ASN A 108 6.09 17.52 12.80
CA ASN A 108 4.72 17.61 13.29
C ASN A 108 4.13 16.28 13.78
N LEU A 109 4.57 15.16 13.20
CA LEU A 109 4.09 13.83 13.51
C LEU A 109 4.83 13.16 14.68
N LYS A 110 5.99 13.68 15.08
CA LYS A 110 6.76 13.16 16.22
C LYS A 110 5.93 13.02 17.50
N ARG A 111 5.00 13.96 17.77
CA ARG A 111 4.12 13.94 18.95
C ARG A 111 3.08 12.82 18.95
N PHE A 112 2.82 12.23 17.78
CA PHE A 112 1.88 11.13 17.59
C PHE A 112 2.55 9.75 17.59
N ASP A 113 3.89 9.69 17.69
CA ASP A 113 4.67 8.44 17.62
C ASP A 113 4.38 7.62 16.34
N VAL A 114 4.26 8.31 15.20
CA VAL A 114 4.09 7.67 13.89
C VAL A 114 5.34 7.91 13.03
N PRO A 115 5.86 6.88 12.34
CA PRO A 115 7.05 7.05 11.51
C PRO A 115 6.71 7.72 10.18
N VAL A 116 7.74 8.30 9.55
CA VAL A 116 7.68 8.87 8.21
C VAL A 116 8.73 8.16 7.36
N LEU A 117 8.27 7.52 6.29
CA LEU A 117 9.09 6.85 5.29
C LEU A 117 9.22 7.74 4.07
N ASN A 118 10.37 7.64 3.40
CA ASN A 118 10.66 8.44 2.22
C ASN A 118 10.58 7.59 0.97
N TYR A 119 9.80 8.07 0.01
CA TYR A 119 9.95 7.64 -1.36
C TYR A 119 11.27 8.19 -1.90
N VAL A 120 12.23 7.29 -2.11
CA VAL A 120 13.46 7.59 -2.82
C VAL A 120 13.19 7.23 -4.27
N GLY A 121 12.85 8.24 -5.07
CA GLY A 121 12.60 8.03 -6.49
C GLY A 121 13.81 7.41 -7.16
N VAL A 122 13.76 6.11 -7.44
CA VAL A 122 14.71 5.48 -8.34
C VAL A 122 14.29 5.90 -9.74
N GLY A 123 15.14 6.72 -10.37
CA GLY A 123 14.88 7.23 -11.70
C GLY A 123 14.57 6.10 -12.69
N GLY A 124 13.41 6.18 -13.32
CA GLY A 124 13.18 5.70 -14.68
C GLY A 124 13.28 4.20 -14.96
N ASN A 125 13.65 3.34 -14.00
CA ASN A 125 13.50 1.91 -14.21
C ASN A 125 12.03 1.58 -13.97
N GLN A 126 11.27 1.58 -15.07
CA GLN A 126 10.21 0.60 -15.24
C GLN A 126 10.84 -0.74 -14.85
N LYS A 127 10.69 -1.17 -13.58
CA LYS A 127 11.12 -2.51 -13.17
C LYS A 127 10.46 -3.43 -14.19
N ALA A 128 11.30 -4.12 -14.96
CA ALA A 128 10.81 -4.97 -16.03
C ALA A 128 9.72 -5.87 -15.44
N SER A 129 8.60 -5.97 -16.14
CA SER A 129 7.49 -6.80 -15.69
C SER A 129 8.02 -8.20 -15.38
N PHE A 130 8.06 -8.53 -14.09
CA PHE A 130 8.55 -9.80 -13.63
C PHE A 130 7.45 -10.83 -13.79
N HIS A 131 7.78 -11.97 -14.37
CA HIS A 131 6.86 -13.08 -14.52
C HIS A 131 7.49 -14.31 -13.89
N ILE A 132 6.68 -15.04 -13.12
CA ILE A 132 7.07 -16.34 -12.58
C ILE A 132 7.30 -17.28 -13.77
N SER A 133 8.49 -17.86 -13.87
CA SER A 133 8.83 -18.80 -14.94
C SER A 133 8.15 -20.16 -14.74
N ASP A 134 8.00 -20.93 -15.83
CA ASP A 134 7.47 -22.29 -15.76
C ASP A 134 8.30 -23.18 -14.81
N GLN A 135 9.61 -22.95 -14.76
CA GLN A 135 10.50 -23.66 -13.84
C GLN A 135 10.17 -23.33 -12.37
N MET A 136 9.95 -22.06 -12.05
CA MET A 136 9.54 -21.63 -10.70
C MET A 136 8.19 -22.23 -10.32
N TYR A 137 7.21 -22.20 -11.24
CA TYR A 137 5.91 -22.85 -11.04
C TYR A 137 6.06 -24.35 -10.78
N SER A 138 6.93 -25.04 -11.53
CA SER A 138 7.19 -26.48 -11.32
C SER A 138 7.82 -26.83 -9.97
N LEU A 139 8.45 -25.84 -9.33
CA LEU A 139 9.04 -25.91 -7.99
C LEU A 139 8.09 -25.36 -6.91
N GLY A 140 6.83 -25.10 -7.27
CA GLY A 140 5.78 -24.67 -6.35
C GLY A 140 5.77 -23.18 -6.01
N ILE A 141 6.61 -22.37 -6.64
CA ILE A 141 6.62 -20.91 -6.51
C ILE A 141 5.59 -20.33 -7.48
N HIS A 142 4.64 -19.55 -6.98
CA HIS A 142 3.49 -19.12 -7.77
C HIS A 142 3.25 -17.60 -7.78
N ALA A 143 3.90 -16.85 -6.89
CA ALA A 143 3.82 -15.39 -6.85
C ALA A 143 5.04 -14.78 -6.15
N ARG A 144 5.19 -13.47 -6.28
CA ARG A 144 6.17 -12.64 -5.56
C ARG A 144 5.45 -11.58 -4.72
N LEU A 145 6.00 -11.18 -3.58
CA LEU A 145 5.27 -10.33 -2.62
C LEU A 145 4.90 -8.95 -3.18
N ASP A 146 5.68 -8.38 -4.11
CA ASP A 146 5.36 -7.12 -4.78
C ASP A 146 4.17 -7.22 -5.77
N GLN A 147 3.74 -8.43 -6.12
CA GLN A 147 2.68 -8.69 -7.10
C GLN A 147 1.32 -9.02 -6.47
N ILE A 148 1.25 -9.22 -5.16
CA ILE A 148 0.03 -9.70 -4.49
C ILE A 148 -0.87 -8.61 -3.92
N PHE A 149 -0.49 -7.34 -4.05
CA PHE A 149 -1.25 -6.21 -3.51
C PHE A 149 -1.32 -5.01 -4.47
N ASP A 150 -2.33 -4.18 -4.26
CA ASP A 150 -2.53 -2.91 -4.93
C ASP A 150 -2.27 -1.76 -3.96
N ALA A 151 -1.58 -0.74 -4.45
CA ALA A 151 -1.25 0.49 -3.72
C ALA A 151 -0.74 1.54 -4.73
N PRO A 152 -0.71 2.84 -4.36
CA PRO A 152 -0.02 3.87 -5.14
C PRO A 152 1.44 3.52 -5.41
N ASP A 153 1.97 3.94 -6.55
CA ASP A 153 3.35 3.60 -6.99
C ASP A 153 4.41 3.98 -5.96
N ALA A 154 4.26 5.13 -5.30
CA ALA A 154 5.17 5.56 -4.25
C ALA A 154 5.22 4.57 -3.07
N ILE A 155 4.08 3.97 -2.72
CA ILE A 155 3.98 2.97 -1.65
C ILE A 155 4.56 1.64 -2.13
N LYS A 156 4.21 1.19 -3.33
CA LYS A 156 4.77 -0.04 -3.91
C LYS A 156 6.29 0.03 -3.95
N GLU A 157 6.86 1.15 -4.39
CA GLU A 157 8.29 1.30 -4.48
C GLU A 157 8.96 1.36 -3.10
N VAL A 158 8.40 2.08 -2.13
CA VAL A 158 8.92 2.09 -0.75
C VAL A 158 8.89 0.68 -0.16
N LEU A 159 7.76 -0.01 -0.28
CA LEU A 159 7.61 -1.35 0.27
C LEU A 159 8.59 -2.32 -0.40
N THR A 160 8.68 -2.27 -1.72
CA THR A 160 9.54 -3.17 -2.50
C THR A 160 11.02 -2.89 -2.24
N SER A 161 11.47 -1.64 -2.39
CA SER A 161 12.89 -1.28 -2.30
C SER A 161 13.45 -1.36 -0.88
N GLN A 162 12.66 -1.03 0.15
CA GLN A 162 13.15 -0.98 1.53
C GLN A 162 12.97 -2.31 2.27
N PHE A 163 12.02 -3.15 1.85
CA PHE A 163 11.74 -4.44 2.49
C PHE A 163 11.93 -5.64 1.56
N GLY A 164 12.49 -5.44 0.36
CA GLY A 164 12.90 -6.55 -0.53
C GLY A 164 11.74 -7.40 -1.05
N LEU A 165 10.57 -6.80 -1.30
CA LEU A 165 9.40 -7.57 -1.76
C LEU A 165 9.62 -8.22 -3.14
N ASP A 166 10.51 -7.65 -3.96
CA ASP A 166 10.90 -8.17 -5.28
C ASP A 166 11.95 -9.28 -5.23
N ASP A 167 12.43 -9.62 -4.04
CA ASP A 167 13.27 -10.79 -3.77
C ASP A 167 12.52 -11.85 -2.93
N SER A 168 11.24 -11.62 -2.62
CA SER A 168 10.45 -12.47 -1.71
C SER A 168 9.35 -13.24 -2.44
N TYR A 169 9.42 -14.56 -2.42
CA TYR A 169 8.57 -15.45 -3.21
C TYR A 169 7.58 -16.23 -2.36
N ILE A 170 6.39 -16.48 -2.91
CA ILE A 170 5.35 -17.29 -2.29
C ILE A 170 5.43 -18.70 -2.88
N GLY A 171 5.92 -19.62 -2.06
CA GLY A 171 6.02 -21.04 -2.36
C GLY A 171 4.83 -21.84 -1.84
N SER A 172 4.84 -23.13 -2.14
CA SER A 172 3.92 -24.11 -1.57
C SER A 172 4.73 -25.19 -0.83
N LYS A 173 4.07 -26.20 -0.27
CA LYS A 173 4.77 -27.36 0.33
C LYS A 173 5.76 -28.04 -0.62
N ILE A 174 5.55 -27.93 -1.94
CA ILE A 174 6.47 -28.45 -2.95
C ILE A 174 7.81 -27.70 -2.91
N THR A 175 7.75 -26.39 -2.67
CA THR A 175 8.94 -25.52 -2.56
C THR A 175 9.79 -25.96 -1.37
N ASP A 176 9.17 -26.25 -0.23
CA ASP A 176 9.87 -26.76 0.96
C ASP A 176 10.54 -28.12 0.68
N GLN A 177 9.83 -29.03 0.00
CA GLN A 177 10.33 -30.36 -0.34
C GLN A 177 11.46 -30.33 -1.38
N ARG A 178 11.55 -29.27 -2.18
CA ARG A 178 12.53 -29.11 -3.27
C ARG A 178 13.47 -27.92 -3.05
N ALA A 179 13.75 -27.57 -1.80
CA ALA A 179 14.57 -26.41 -1.44
C ALA A 179 15.96 -26.41 -2.11
N GLU A 180 16.58 -27.59 -2.27
CA GLU A 180 17.87 -27.72 -2.98
C GLU A 180 17.80 -27.39 -4.48
N GLU A 181 16.65 -27.59 -5.11
CA GLU A 181 16.43 -27.22 -6.52
C GLU A 181 16.08 -25.74 -6.64
N VAL A 182 15.36 -25.20 -5.66
CA VAL A 182 15.01 -23.78 -5.57
C VAL A 182 16.27 -22.92 -5.38
N SER A 183 17.22 -23.35 -4.55
CA SER A 183 18.48 -22.60 -4.33
C SER A 183 19.32 -22.46 -5.61
N LYS A 184 19.18 -23.40 -6.55
CA LYS A 184 19.85 -23.36 -7.87
C LYS A 184 19.24 -22.31 -8.81
N LEU A 185 18.06 -21.77 -8.50
CA LEU A 185 17.44 -20.68 -9.24
C LEU A 185 18.11 -19.32 -8.97
N GLY A 186 19.02 -19.24 -7.97
CA GLY A 186 19.63 -17.97 -7.56
C GLY A 186 18.67 -17.04 -6.85
N ILE A 187 17.52 -17.56 -6.40
CA ILE A 187 16.61 -16.88 -5.47
C ILE A 187 17.32 -16.85 -4.11
N LYS A 188 17.47 -15.67 -3.53
CA LYS A 188 18.06 -15.51 -2.19
C LYS A 188 16.98 -15.66 -1.13
N ASP A 189 17.33 -16.30 -0.03
CA ASP A 189 16.53 -16.35 1.21
C ASP A 189 16.57 -15.01 1.96
#